data_AF-R9J7B0-F1
#
_entry.id   AF-R9J7B0-F1
#
_cell.length_a   1.000
_cell.length_b   1.000
_cell.length_c   1.000
_cell.angle_alpha   90.00
_cell.angle_beta   90.00
_cell.angle_gamma   90.00
#
_symmetry.space_group_name_H-M   'P 1'
#
loop_
_entity.id
_entity.type
_entity.pdbx_description
1 polymer ?
#
loop_
_entity_poly.entity_id
_entity_poly.type
_entity_poly.pdbx_seq_one_letter_code
_entity_poly.pdbx_strand_id
1 'polypeptide(L)'
;MTKNRVKELSYYLFFGLMVLAKGIGLDSGVRFYYILSAAACLCLGIKLVLTKYSIRQIGAMAFLCIIAFVSYKNSGRLGIVLTVFALIGLKDMELKKLFRMGLAIYGCSFAWTVIMAKAGVIHNPLDVHMKGGTELIRWGMGYSTGNVFHVSYFILAVFLCYTWGKRYDVRRMLALMAGNLAVFLFSLSYTGVIVTTFFLLMYFYGVKRRELSLAERILFQLPLPLCLIFSFGGPFLLDIPLMQKVDAMLQARLSFSAYYLKNQPISLFGARMRDIPFFWVIMDNGYVYIFMTFGIVVFALFCAGYAVLIARYSGFSGRKGRGEQKEAAGWDRSAGRERLPELSIIFSFLLYGIMEQFISNAFMNLSLLFLGEVLFGAEGEENIYTEKEHTAKEEKEDSAWPKGRQWAYYIGAGAAIAAFYLAFVPAKEFVRVPLDSLLYVDAWSAEVSATAAAGNEEYTKKELKELMARCQSLVEGTEAMQEAIREAGLEGKLSAEEAAAAMEYSIPMSVYNSGKYDRFRIRLLELYCGIGKEEYARLMEEIIRVLEQQPEEASYQADADSVYQERIAKSFGEDRIEHMSGEKEYFVEKDGNIVRMEHFRNGIFYGIAGMILLGSLHFIKKRVG
;
A
#
# COMPACT_ATOMS: atom_id res chain seq x y z
N MET A 1 -3.11 -35.92 21.93
CA MET A 1 -3.87 -34.90 21.18
C MET A 1 -4.72 -35.63 20.14
N THR A 2 -6.05 -35.42 20.09
CA THR A 2 -6.91 -36.15 19.12
C THR A 2 -6.57 -35.77 17.68
N LYS A 3 -6.68 -36.71 16.73
CA LYS A 3 -6.35 -36.50 15.30
C LYS A 3 -7.03 -35.26 14.70
N ASN A 4 -8.26 -34.95 15.14
CA ASN A 4 -9.01 -33.76 14.73
C ASN A 4 -8.42 -32.44 15.25
N ARG A 5 -7.92 -32.39 16.49
CA ARG A 5 -7.28 -31.18 17.03
C ARG A 5 -5.96 -30.86 16.33
N VAL A 6 -5.17 -31.88 16.00
CA VAL A 6 -3.91 -31.68 15.25
C VAL A 6 -4.20 -31.16 13.84
N LYS A 7 -5.22 -31.71 13.18
CA LYS A 7 -5.71 -31.22 11.87
C LYS A 7 -6.05 -29.73 11.93
N GLU A 8 -6.92 -29.32 12.84
CA GLU A 8 -7.33 -27.91 13.02
C GLU A 8 -6.14 -27.00 13.35
N LEU A 9 -5.32 -27.38 14.33
CA LEU A 9 -4.15 -26.59 14.75
C LEU A 9 -3.16 -26.38 13.61
N SER A 10 -2.94 -27.40 12.78
CA SER A 10 -2.03 -27.30 11.63
C SER A 10 -2.51 -26.27 10.62
N TYR A 11 -3.82 -26.21 10.34
CA TYR A 11 -4.37 -25.19 9.44
C TYR A 11 -4.34 -23.79 10.07
N TYR A 12 -4.64 -23.69 11.37
CA TYR A 12 -4.53 -22.44 12.11
C TYR A 12 -3.10 -21.89 12.13
N LEU A 13 -2.08 -22.74 12.25
CA LEU A 13 -0.69 -22.33 12.13
C LEU A 13 -0.35 -21.87 10.70
N PHE A 14 -0.77 -22.61 9.67
CA PHE A 14 -0.60 -22.19 8.27
C PHE A 14 -1.20 -20.79 8.04
N PHE A 15 -2.47 -20.61 8.37
CA PHE A 15 -3.17 -19.35 8.15
C PHE A 15 -2.59 -18.23 9.03
N GLY A 16 -2.30 -18.53 10.30
CA GLY A 16 -1.73 -17.58 11.26
C GLY A 16 -0.36 -17.06 10.84
N LEU A 17 0.54 -17.93 10.37
CA LEU A 17 1.86 -17.51 9.87
C LEU A 17 1.74 -16.60 8.64
N MET A 18 0.83 -16.90 7.72
CA MET A 18 0.63 -16.09 6.52
C MET A 18 -0.05 -14.75 6.81
N VAL A 19 -1.04 -14.75 7.70
CA VAL A 19 -1.68 -13.52 8.20
C VAL A 19 -0.69 -12.67 8.98
N LEU A 20 0.17 -13.27 9.81
CA LEU A 20 1.25 -12.57 10.50
C LEU A 20 2.18 -11.91 9.48
N ALA A 21 2.68 -12.67 8.50
CA ALA A 21 3.58 -12.15 7.48
C ALA A 21 2.98 -10.94 6.76
N LYS A 22 1.69 -10.99 6.39
CA LYS A 22 0.99 -9.87 5.77
C LYS A 22 0.70 -8.73 6.74
N GLY A 23 0.38 -9.01 7.99
CA GLY A 23 0.11 -8.01 9.02
C GLY A 23 1.34 -7.21 9.45
N ILE A 24 2.56 -7.74 9.25
CA ILE A 24 3.82 -6.96 9.39
C ILE A 24 4.33 -6.37 8.06
N GLY A 25 3.53 -6.44 6.99
CA GLY A 25 3.87 -5.83 5.70
C GLY A 25 4.87 -6.61 4.84
N LEU A 26 5.15 -7.87 5.13
CA LEU A 26 6.05 -8.67 4.30
C LEU A 26 5.43 -9.01 2.94
N ASP A 27 6.28 -8.96 1.92
CA ASP A 27 5.91 -9.37 0.58
C ASP A 27 7.00 -10.20 -0.11
N SER A 28 6.68 -10.71 -1.30
CA SER A 28 7.54 -11.58 -2.12
C SER A 28 8.92 -11.00 -2.48
N GLY A 29 9.20 -9.72 -2.18
CA GLY A 29 10.53 -9.12 -2.30
C GLY A 29 11.49 -9.47 -1.16
N VAL A 30 11.00 -9.96 -0.01
CA VAL A 30 11.81 -10.18 1.19
C VAL A 30 12.07 -11.67 1.41
N ARG A 31 13.34 -12.07 1.61
CA ARG A 31 13.72 -13.49 1.85
C ARG A 31 12.94 -14.11 3.01
N PHE A 32 12.72 -13.34 4.07
CA PHE A 32 12.00 -13.78 5.26
C PHE A 32 10.55 -14.20 4.97
N TYR A 33 9.89 -13.59 3.98
CA TYR A 33 8.55 -13.99 3.53
C TYR A 33 8.53 -15.43 3.01
N TYR A 34 9.56 -15.85 2.25
CA TYR A 34 9.65 -17.21 1.72
C TYR A 34 9.89 -18.25 2.81
N ILE A 35 10.69 -17.91 3.84
CA ILE A 35 10.94 -18.79 4.99
C ILE A 35 9.63 -19.04 5.74
N LEU A 36 8.88 -17.98 6.05
CA LEU A 36 7.56 -18.09 6.70
C LEU A 36 6.57 -18.87 5.84
N SER A 37 6.55 -18.61 4.52
CA SER A 37 5.68 -19.32 3.58
C SER A 37 6.00 -20.81 3.51
N ALA A 38 7.28 -21.19 3.53
CA ALA A 38 7.69 -22.59 3.56
C ALA A 38 7.24 -23.29 4.85
N ALA A 39 7.46 -22.66 6.00
CA ALA A 39 6.98 -23.17 7.29
C ALA A 39 5.46 -23.34 7.31
N ALA A 40 4.72 -22.35 6.79
CA ALA A 40 3.27 -22.44 6.66
C ALA A 40 2.86 -23.63 5.76
N CYS A 41 3.50 -23.80 4.61
CA CYS A 41 3.20 -24.89 3.68
C CYS A 41 3.42 -26.28 4.31
N LEU A 42 4.42 -26.44 5.18
CA LEU A 42 4.61 -27.69 5.96
C LEU A 42 3.39 -27.98 6.85
N CYS A 43 2.89 -26.96 7.57
CA CYS A 43 1.69 -27.10 8.39
C CYS A 43 0.46 -27.45 7.54
N LEU A 44 0.31 -26.85 6.36
CA LEU A 44 -0.76 -27.21 5.43
C LEU A 44 -0.65 -28.66 4.95
N GLY A 45 0.56 -29.14 4.63
CA GLY A 45 0.79 -30.53 4.25
C GLY A 45 0.26 -31.52 5.29
N ILE A 46 0.55 -31.26 6.58
CA ILE A 46 0.03 -32.06 7.69
C ILE A 46 -1.51 -32.02 7.71
N LYS A 47 -2.12 -30.83 7.56
CA LYS A 47 -3.58 -30.67 7.49
C LYS A 47 -4.18 -31.49 6.34
N LEU A 48 -3.61 -31.44 5.14
CA LEU A 48 -4.12 -32.14 3.96
C LEU A 48 -4.06 -33.67 4.15
N VAL A 49 -2.95 -34.20 4.68
CA VAL A 49 -2.80 -35.65 4.94
C VAL A 49 -3.80 -36.17 5.99
N LEU A 50 -4.11 -35.35 6.99
CA LEU A 50 -5.04 -35.74 8.07
C LEU A 50 -6.52 -35.59 7.68
N THR A 51 -6.83 -34.90 6.57
CA THR A 51 -8.20 -34.60 6.15
C THR A 51 -8.68 -35.66 5.15
N LYS A 52 -9.90 -36.18 5.35
CA LYS A 52 -10.51 -37.11 4.40
C LYS A 52 -11.16 -36.33 3.27
N TYR A 53 -10.97 -36.73 2.01
CA TYR A 53 -11.57 -36.07 0.85
C TYR A 53 -12.36 -37.05 -0.01
N SER A 54 -13.42 -36.57 -0.67
CA SER A 54 -14.10 -37.33 -1.72
C SER A 54 -13.30 -37.27 -3.02
N ILE A 55 -13.49 -38.25 -3.92
CA ILE A 55 -12.81 -38.27 -5.23
C ILE A 55 -13.09 -36.98 -6.03
N ARG A 56 -14.33 -36.47 -5.97
CA ARG A 56 -14.69 -35.20 -6.61
C ARG A 56 -13.91 -34.01 -6.03
N GLN A 57 -13.75 -33.97 -4.71
CA GLN A 57 -12.98 -32.92 -4.03
C GLN A 57 -11.49 -33.02 -4.37
N ILE A 58 -10.91 -34.22 -4.38
CA ILE A 58 -9.52 -34.44 -4.79
C ILE A 58 -9.31 -33.98 -6.23
N GLY A 59 -10.22 -34.34 -7.15
CA GLY A 59 -10.16 -33.90 -8.54
C GLY A 59 -10.21 -32.38 -8.68
N ALA A 60 -11.11 -31.71 -7.97
CA ALA A 60 -11.21 -30.25 -7.98
C ALA A 60 -9.96 -29.57 -7.38
N MET A 61 -9.43 -30.09 -6.27
CA MET A 61 -8.19 -29.60 -5.65
C MET A 61 -7.00 -29.78 -6.59
N ALA A 62 -6.85 -30.95 -7.20
CA ALA A 62 -5.77 -31.24 -8.15
C ALA A 62 -5.84 -30.30 -9.36
N PHE A 63 -7.03 -30.09 -9.92
CA PHE A 63 -7.26 -29.16 -11.02
C PHE A 63 -6.83 -27.73 -10.67
N LEU A 64 -7.25 -27.21 -9.50
CA LEU A 64 -6.86 -25.88 -9.03
C LEU A 64 -5.35 -25.77 -8.79
N CYS A 65 -4.73 -26.78 -8.20
CA CYS A 65 -3.28 -26.82 -7.96
C CYS A 65 -2.48 -26.83 -9.26
N ILE A 66 -2.90 -27.62 -10.26
CA ILE A 66 -2.24 -27.66 -11.58
C ILE A 66 -2.30 -26.29 -12.23
N ILE A 67 -3.48 -25.66 -12.28
CA ILE A 67 -3.63 -24.32 -12.87
C ILE A 67 -2.77 -23.30 -12.14
N ALA A 68 -2.82 -23.27 -10.82
CA ALA A 68 -2.02 -22.32 -10.04
C ALA A 68 -0.52 -22.53 -10.22
N PHE A 69 -0.06 -23.78 -10.30
CA PHE A 69 1.36 -24.09 -10.51
C PHE A 69 1.84 -23.72 -11.91
N VAL A 70 1.05 -23.99 -12.95
CA VAL A 70 1.37 -23.57 -14.33
C VAL A 70 1.41 -22.05 -14.42
N SER A 71 0.41 -21.35 -13.85
CA SER A 71 0.41 -19.88 -13.80
C SER A 71 1.57 -19.32 -12.99
N TYR A 72 1.96 -19.95 -11.89
CA TYR A 72 3.14 -19.55 -11.12
C TYR A 72 4.43 -19.72 -11.92
N LYS A 73 4.61 -20.85 -12.61
CA LYS A 73 5.79 -21.10 -13.44
C LYS A 73 5.95 -20.04 -14.53
N ASN A 74 4.85 -19.63 -15.16
CA ASN A 74 4.89 -18.65 -16.25
C ASN A 74 5.03 -17.20 -15.74
N SER A 75 4.38 -16.85 -14.63
CA SER A 75 4.37 -15.50 -14.08
C SER A 75 5.55 -15.20 -13.15
N GLY A 76 6.08 -16.21 -12.47
CA GLY A 76 7.03 -16.08 -11.35
C GLY A 76 6.40 -15.59 -10.04
N ARG A 77 5.07 -15.48 -9.94
CA ARG A 77 4.39 -14.87 -8.78
C ARG A 77 3.75 -15.94 -7.90
N LEU A 78 4.35 -16.19 -6.73
CA LEU A 78 3.93 -17.26 -5.80
C LEU A 78 2.52 -17.06 -5.20
N GLY A 79 2.00 -15.82 -5.19
CA GLY A 79 0.74 -15.47 -4.53
C GLY A 79 -0.45 -16.35 -4.92
N ILE A 80 -0.59 -16.73 -6.19
CA ILE A 80 -1.71 -17.55 -6.65
C ILE A 80 -1.70 -18.98 -6.07
N VAL A 81 -0.52 -19.56 -5.91
CA VAL A 81 -0.35 -20.90 -5.31
C VAL A 81 -0.75 -20.87 -3.85
N LEU A 82 -0.28 -19.87 -3.11
CA LEU A 82 -0.60 -19.70 -1.69
C LEU A 82 -2.10 -19.43 -1.47
N THR A 83 -2.76 -18.72 -2.40
CA THR A 83 -4.21 -18.57 -2.40
C THR A 83 -4.93 -19.90 -2.59
N VAL A 84 -4.56 -20.70 -3.59
CA VAL A 84 -5.17 -22.02 -3.79
C VAL A 84 -4.95 -22.93 -2.58
N PHE A 85 -3.75 -22.89 -2.01
CA PHE A 85 -3.39 -23.61 -0.78
C PHE A 85 -4.26 -23.22 0.41
N ALA A 86 -4.55 -21.93 0.59
CA ALA A 86 -5.51 -21.48 1.58
C ALA A 86 -6.90 -22.08 1.33
N LEU A 87 -7.40 -22.02 0.09
CA LEU A 87 -8.73 -22.52 -0.24
C LEU A 87 -8.89 -24.02 0.02
N ILE A 88 -7.95 -24.85 -0.42
CA ILE A 88 -8.06 -26.31 -0.28
C ILE A 88 -7.90 -26.78 1.18
N GLY A 89 -7.23 -25.99 2.02
CA GLY A 89 -7.05 -26.28 3.44
C GLY A 89 -8.28 -26.01 4.29
N LEU A 90 -9.28 -25.26 3.79
CA LEU A 90 -10.48 -24.85 4.52
C LEU A 90 -11.43 -25.98 4.88
N LYS A 91 -11.30 -27.17 4.28
CA LYS A 91 -12.22 -28.28 4.56
C LYS A 91 -12.25 -28.63 6.05
N ASP A 92 -13.44 -28.81 6.61
CA ASP A 92 -13.71 -29.10 8.02
C ASP A 92 -13.33 -27.95 8.98
N MET A 93 -13.15 -26.71 8.48
CA MET A 93 -12.70 -25.56 9.28
C MET A 93 -13.83 -24.54 9.45
N GLU A 94 -14.03 -24.09 10.69
CA GLU A 94 -14.99 -23.05 10.99
C GLU A 94 -14.42 -21.65 10.67
N LEU A 95 -14.97 -20.99 9.65
CA LEU A 95 -14.52 -19.66 9.21
C LEU A 95 -14.58 -18.61 10.34
N LYS A 96 -15.60 -18.65 11.20
CA LYS A 96 -15.73 -17.70 12.32
C LYS A 96 -14.58 -17.81 13.33
N LYS A 97 -14.12 -19.04 13.64
CA LYS A 97 -12.93 -19.28 14.47
C LYS A 97 -11.66 -18.79 13.77
N LEU A 98 -11.54 -19.07 12.46
CA LEU A 98 -10.40 -18.64 11.66
C LEU A 98 -10.25 -17.10 11.65
N PHE A 99 -11.34 -16.37 11.45
CA PHE A 99 -11.34 -14.91 11.50
C PHE A 99 -11.06 -14.35 12.89
N ARG A 100 -11.52 -15.00 13.97
CA ARG A 100 -11.23 -14.57 15.34
C ARG A 100 -9.74 -14.72 15.68
N MET A 101 -9.13 -15.83 15.27
CA MET A 101 -7.68 -16.03 15.41
C MET A 101 -6.91 -15.07 14.51
N GLY A 102 -7.34 -14.91 13.26
CA GLY A 102 -6.77 -13.96 12.30
C GLY A 102 -6.80 -12.53 12.85
N LEU A 103 -7.90 -12.11 13.46
CA LEU A 103 -8.04 -10.81 14.13
C LEU A 103 -6.98 -10.62 15.23
N ALA A 104 -6.77 -11.62 16.08
CA ALA A 104 -5.78 -11.52 17.16
C ALA A 104 -4.36 -11.36 16.60
N ILE A 105 -3.98 -12.22 15.65
CA ILE A 105 -2.66 -12.19 15.02
C ILE A 105 -2.46 -10.89 14.25
N TYR A 106 -3.40 -10.58 13.33
CA TYR A 106 -3.32 -9.42 12.45
C TYR A 106 -3.39 -8.12 13.22
N GLY A 107 -4.28 -8.02 14.22
CA GLY A 107 -4.42 -6.85 15.08
C GLY A 107 -3.14 -6.56 15.88
N CYS A 108 -2.53 -7.60 16.46
CA CYS A 108 -1.24 -7.48 17.15
C CYS A 108 -0.12 -7.05 16.18
N SER A 109 -0.02 -7.68 15.01
CA SER A 109 1.00 -7.32 14.01
C SER A 109 0.81 -5.92 13.44
N PHE A 110 -0.44 -5.50 13.20
CA PHE A 110 -0.76 -4.17 12.71
C PHE A 110 -0.36 -3.10 13.74
N ALA A 111 -0.75 -3.30 15.00
CA ALA A 111 -0.39 -2.40 16.09
C ALA A 111 1.13 -2.33 16.30
N TRP A 112 1.80 -3.49 16.34
CA TRP A 112 3.25 -3.58 16.42
C TRP A 112 3.93 -2.78 15.30
N THR A 113 3.52 -3.00 14.05
CA THR A 113 4.11 -2.34 12.86
C THR A 113 3.97 -0.82 12.93
N VAL A 114 2.77 -0.31 13.22
CA VAL A 114 2.51 1.14 13.32
C VAL A 114 3.30 1.77 14.46
N ILE A 115 3.34 1.12 15.63
CA ILE A 115 4.05 1.64 16.81
C ILE A 115 5.56 1.64 16.57
N MET A 116 6.13 0.54 16.05
CA MET A 116 7.57 0.45 15.77
C MET A 116 7.99 1.42 14.67
N ALA A 117 7.17 1.62 13.64
CA ALA A 117 7.46 2.57 12.57
C ALA A 117 7.47 4.01 13.10
N LYS A 118 6.51 4.35 13.97
CA LYS A 118 6.47 5.68 14.58
C LYS A 118 7.58 5.90 15.61
N ALA A 119 7.98 4.86 16.32
CA ALA A 119 9.12 4.89 17.25
C ALA A 119 10.48 4.95 16.53
N GLY A 120 10.52 4.83 15.19
CA GLY A 120 11.76 4.80 14.41
C GLY A 120 12.55 3.50 14.52
N VAL A 121 11.96 2.43 15.07
CA VAL A 121 12.60 1.12 15.22
C VAL A 121 12.60 0.36 13.88
N ILE A 122 11.53 0.50 13.10
CA ILE A 122 11.46 -0.02 11.73
C ILE A 122 11.32 1.13 10.76
N HIS A 123 11.78 0.91 9.53
CA HIS A 123 11.67 1.90 8.45
C HIS A 123 10.20 2.32 8.25
N ASN A 124 9.98 3.63 8.13
CA ASN A 124 8.65 4.21 7.93
C ASN A 124 8.63 4.92 6.56
N PRO A 125 8.19 4.24 5.49
CA PRO A 125 8.15 4.82 4.17
C PRO A 125 7.34 6.12 4.16
N LEU A 126 7.87 7.12 3.47
CA LEU A 126 7.22 8.40 3.31
C LEU A 126 7.33 8.84 1.85
N ASP A 127 6.25 9.43 1.34
CA ASP A 127 6.21 10.05 0.01
C ASP A 127 5.64 11.46 0.15
N VAL A 128 6.14 12.42 -0.61
CA VAL A 128 5.51 13.74 -0.71
C VAL A 128 4.64 13.78 -1.96
N HIS A 129 3.37 14.14 -1.77
CA HIS A 129 2.43 14.28 -2.85
C HIS A 129 1.79 15.67 -2.85
N MET A 130 1.55 16.19 -4.06
CA MET A 130 0.76 17.39 -4.28
C MET A 130 -0.73 17.06 -4.18
N LYS A 131 -1.44 17.69 -3.24
CA LYS A 131 -2.89 17.58 -3.06
C LYS A 131 -3.49 18.97 -2.90
N GLY A 132 -4.42 19.34 -3.78
CA GLY A 132 -5.05 20.67 -3.75
C GLY A 132 -4.05 21.82 -3.90
N GLY A 133 -2.95 21.62 -4.63
CA GLY A 133 -1.89 22.61 -4.81
C GLY A 133 -0.93 22.76 -3.63
N THR A 134 -1.04 21.92 -2.59
CA THR A 134 -0.12 21.90 -1.44
C THR A 134 0.64 20.58 -1.37
N GLU A 135 1.94 20.63 -1.07
CA GLU A 135 2.75 19.45 -0.78
C GLU A 135 2.38 18.89 0.60
N LEU A 136 2.04 17.60 0.65
CA LEU A 136 1.74 16.90 1.89
C LEU A 136 2.52 15.59 1.97
N ILE A 137 3.03 15.28 3.18
CA ILE A 137 3.66 13.98 3.45
C ILE A 137 2.57 12.91 3.55
N ARG A 138 2.85 11.77 2.94
CA ARG A 138 2.07 10.55 3.01
C ARG A 138 2.90 9.49 3.72
N TRP A 139 2.41 8.97 4.84
CA TRP A 139 3.11 7.99 5.64
C TRP A 139 2.62 6.57 5.36
N GLY A 140 3.57 5.64 5.19
CA GLY A 140 3.34 4.21 5.12
C GLY A 140 3.18 3.52 6.48
N MET A 141 3.61 4.16 7.58
CA MET A 141 3.48 3.62 8.96
C MET A 141 3.98 2.17 9.10
N GLY A 142 5.14 1.89 8.49
CA GLY A 142 5.78 0.57 8.47
C GLY A 142 5.33 -0.34 7.32
N TYR A 143 4.35 0.09 6.53
CA TYR A 143 3.99 -0.53 5.26
C TYR A 143 4.65 0.20 4.10
N SER A 144 4.80 -0.50 2.96
CA SER A 144 5.53 -0.01 1.78
C SER A 144 5.04 1.33 1.25
N THR A 145 3.74 1.62 1.36
CA THR A 145 3.14 2.90 0.94
C THR A 145 1.97 3.27 1.85
N GLY A 146 1.58 4.55 1.83
CA GLY A 146 0.37 5.01 2.53
C GLY A 146 -0.91 4.30 2.08
N ASN A 147 -1.01 3.86 0.82
CA ASN A 147 -2.17 3.09 0.35
C ASN A 147 -2.22 1.71 1.02
N VAL A 148 -1.08 1.01 1.09
CA VAL A 148 -0.99 -0.30 1.75
C VAL A 148 -1.29 -0.17 3.24
N PHE A 149 -0.83 0.89 3.90
CA PHE A 149 -1.23 1.16 5.29
C PHE A 149 -2.74 1.25 5.46
N HIS A 150 -3.42 1.97 4.56
CA HIS A 150 -4.87 2.11 4.60
C HIS A 150 -5.59 0.79 4.31
N VAL A 151 -5.13 0.03 3.31
CA VAL A 151 -5.61 -1.33 3.02
C VAL A 151 -5.46 -2.22 4.25
N SER A 152 -4.34 -2.12 4.97
CA SER A 152 -4.11 -2.90 6.18
C SER A 152 -5.12 -2.58 7.28
N TYR A 153 -5.50 -1.31 7.43
CA TYR A 153 -6.58 -0.92 8.33
C TYR A 153 -7.95 -1.46 7.87
N PHE A 154 -8.23 -1.40 6.57
CA PHE A 154 -9.46 -1.98 6.01
C PHE A 154 -9.57 -3.49 6.32
N ILE A 155 -8.48 -4.25 6.16
CA ILE A 155 -8.45 -5.68 6.50
C ILE A 155 -8.71 -5.90 7.99
N LEU A 156 -8.12 -5.08 8.86
CA LEU A 156 -8.40 -5.11 10.30
C LEU A 156 -9.88 -4.85 10.60
N ALA A 157 -10.49 -3.87 9.92
CA ALA A 157 -11.93 -3.59 10.04
C ALA A 157 -12.78 -4.79 9.58
N VAL A 158 -12.42 -5.46 8.49
CA VAL A 158 -13.09 -6.69 8.03
C VAL A 158 -13.02 -7.79 9.08
N PHE A 159 -11.84 -8.03 9.66
CA PHE A 159 -11.67 -9.01 10.75
C PHE A 159 -12.56 -8.69 11.96
N LEU A 160 -12.59 -7.42 12.40
CA LEU A 160 -13.41 -6.96 13.52
C LEU A 160 -14.91 -7.13 13.23
N CYS A 161 -15.37 -6.62 12.09
CA CYS A 161 -16.76 -6.69 11.66
C CYS A 161 -17.26 -8.14 11.56
N TYR A 162 -16.51 -9.01 10.88
CA TYR A 162 -16.89 -10.42 10.74
C TYR A 162 -16.92 -11.15 12.08
N THR A 163 -15.94 -10.90 12.96
CA THR A 163 -15.89 -11.49 14.29
C THR A 163 -17.04 -11.03 15.19
N TRP A 164 -17.43 -9.75 15.09
CA TRP A 164 -18.58 -9.22 15.81
C TRP A 164 -19.93 -9.71 15.26
N GLY A 165 -20.02 -9.95 13.95
CA GLY A 165 -21.24 -10.39 13.28
C GLY A 165 -22.42 -9.49 13.66
N LYS A 166 -23.51 -10.10 14.17
CA LYS A 166 -24.73 -9.38 14.59
C LYS A 166 -24.55 -8.39 15.73
N ARG A 167 -23.43 -8.46 16.48
CA ARG A 167 -23.12 -7.51 17.55
C ARG A 167 -22.57 -6.19 17.02
N TYR A 168 -22.31 -6.07 15.71
CA TYR A 168 -21.89 -4.82 15.10
C TYR A 168 -23.02 -3.78 15.16
N ASP A 169 -22.79 -2.70 15.89
CA ASP A 169 -23.73 -1.63 16.17
C ASP A 169 -23.19 -0.27 15.74
N VAL A 170 -24.00 0.78 15.91
CA VAL A 170 -23.64 2.16 15.52
C VAL A 170 -22.37 2.62 16.24
N ARG A 171 -22.18 2.23 17.52
CA ARG A 171 -21.00 2.62 18.29
C ARG A 171 -19.72 2.05 17.69
N ARG A 172 -19.72 0.75 17.35
CA ARG A 172 -18.58 0.09 16.70
C ARG A 172 -18.32 0.64 15.30
N MET A 173 -19.39 0.93 14.54
CA MET A 173 -19.27 1.57 13.24
C MET A 173 -18.61 2.95 13.34
N LEU A 174 -19.06 3.79 14.27
CA LEU A 174 -18.47 5.12 14.49
C LEU A 174 -17.02 5.03 14.97
N ALA A 175 -16.69 4.07 15.84
CA ALA A 175 -15.31 3.83 16.27
C ALA A 175 -14.41 3.43 15.09
N LEU A 176 -14.86 2.53 14.22
CA LEU A 176 -14.13 2.14 13.01
C LEU A 176 -14.06 3.29 11.99
N MET A 177 -15.07 4.16 11.94
CA MET A 177 -15.03 5.35 11.09
C MET A 177 -14.02 6.39 11.61
N ALA A 178 -13.94 6.57 12.92
CA ALA A 178 -12.92 7.42 13.53
C ALA A 178 -11.50 6.88 13.25
N GLY A 179 -11.30 5.55 13.36
CA GLY A 179 -10.03 4.93 12.96
C GLY A 179 -9.74 5.07 11.45
N ASN A 180 -10.77 4.97 10.60
CA ASN A 180 -10.66 5.19 9.15
C ASN A 180 -10.15 6.61 8.84
N LEU A 181 -10.72 7.62 9.51
CA LEU A 181 -10.27 9.01 9.40
C LEU A 181 -8.87 9.21 9.96
N ALA A 182 -8.54 8.60 11.10
CA ALA A 182 -7.20 8.68 11.68
C ALA A 182 -6.16 8.10 10.71
N VAL A 183 -6.39 6.92 10.14
CA VAL A 183 -5.51 6.31 9.14
C VAL A 183 -5.45 7.17 7.88
N PHE A 184 -6.58 7.73 7.43
CA PHE A 184 -6.61 8.68 6.30
C PHE A 184 -5.72 9.91 6.53
N LEU A 185 -5.72 10.46 7.74
CA LEU A 185 -4.90 11.64 8.06
C LEU A 185 -3.42 11.40 7.79
N PHE A 186 -2.90 10.19 7.98
CA PHE A 186 -1.49 9.85 7.71
C PHE A 186 -1.28 9.28 6.30
N SER A 187 -2.16 8.38 5.86
CA SER A 187 -2.04 7.69 4.57
C SER A 187 -2.43 8.54 3.36
N LEU A 188 -3.23 9.61 3.54
CA LEU A 188 -3.84 10.43 2.49
C LEU A 188 -4.43 9.61 1.31
N SER A 189 -4.89 8.40 1.60
CA SER A 189 -5.42 7.49 0.60
C SER A 189 -6.93 7.75 0.44
N TYR A 190 -7.29 8.55 -0.56
CA TYR A 190 -8.70 8.85 -0.89
C TYR A 190 -9.49 7.58 -1.17
N THR A 191 -8.83 6.61 -1.78
CA THR A 191 -9.40 5.35 -2.23
C THR A 191 -9.68 4.48 -1.01
N GLY A 192 -8.71 4.38 -0.11
CA GLY A 192 -8.85 3.63 1.12
C GLY A 192 -9.96 4.17 2.02
N VAL A 193 -10.05 5.49 2.19
CA VAL A 193 -11.09 6.08 3.06
C VAL A 193 -12.48 5.88 2.47
N ILE A 194 -12.65 6.01 1.15
CA ILE A 194 -13.93 5.81 0.46
C ILE A 194 -14.38 4.36 0.55
N VAL A 195 -13.51 3.40 0.20
CA VAL A 195 -13.90 1.97 0.18
C VAL A 195 -14.14 1.45 1.59
N THR A 196 -13.34 1.87 2.58
CA THR A 196 -13.56 1.51 3.98
C THR A 196 -14.86 2.11 4.52
N THR A 197 -15.18 3.36 4.17
CA THR A 197 -16.47 3.97 4.55
C THR A 197 -17.64 3.20 3.94
N PHE A 198 -17.56 2.90 2.64
CA PHE A 198 -18.54 2.09 1.93
C PHE A 198 -18.73 0.72 2.61
N PHE A 199 -17.62 0.04 2.94
CA PHE A 199 -17.65 -1.23 3.66
C PHE A 199 -18.39 -1.14 4.99
N LEU A 200 -18.01 -0.18 5.85
CA LEU A 200 -18.58 -0.06 7.20
C LEU A 200 -20.08 0.22 7.17
N LEU A 201 -20.54 1.03 6.21
CA LEU A 201 -21.95 1.35 5.99
C LEU A 201 -22.72 0.16 5.40
N MET A 202 -22.18 -0.49 4.36
CA MET A 202 -22.80 -1.66 3.74
C MET A 202 -22.88 -2.83 4.72
N TYR A 203 -21.84 -3.06 5.51
CA TYR A 203 -21.82 -4.11 6.53
C TYR A 203 -22.85 -3.79 7.64
N PHE A 204 -22.95 -2.52 8.07
CA PHE A 204 -23.99 -2.10 9.01
C PHE A 204 -25.39 -2.37 8.46
N TYR A 205 -25.65 -1.99 7.21
CA TYR A 205 -26.89 -2.30 6.50
C TYR A 205 -27.14 -3.81 6.47
N GLY A 206 -26.15 -4.62 6.08
CA GLY A 206 -26.25 -6.08 5.99
C GLY A 206 -26.52 -6.76 7.33
N VAL A 207 -26.02 -6.22 8.45
CA VAL A 207 -26.33 -6.74 9.79
C VAL A 207 -27.76 -6.40 10.23
N LYS A 208 -28.27 -5.23 9.85
CA LYS A 208 -29.61 -4.76 10.26
C LYS A 208 -30.73 -5.30 9.38
N ARG A 209 -30.45 -5.53 8.10
CA ARG A 209 -31.42 -6.01 7.13
C ARG A 209 -31.63 -7.52 7.27
N ARG A 210 -32.89 -7.95 7.17
CA ARG A 210 -33.27 -9.37 7.29
C ARG A 210 -33.56 -10.04 5.95
N GLU A 211 -34.16 -9.30 5.01
CA GLU A 211 -34.56 -9.80 3.69
C GLU A 211 -34.38 -8.71 2.63
N LEU A 212 -33.97 -9.12 1.42
CA LEU A 212 -33.85 -8.30 0.23
C LEU A 212 -35.10 -8.43 -0.65
N SER A 213 -35.51 -7.31 -1.21
CA SER A 213 -36.46 -7.24 -2.32
C SER A 213 -35.85 -7.82 -3.61
N LEU A 214 -36.70 -8.15 -4.59
CA LEU A 214 -36.24 -8.64 -5.89
C LEU A 214 -35.30 -7.66 -6.60
N ALA A 215 -35.61 -6.37 -6.55
CA ALA A 215 -34.78 -5.32 -7.15
C ALA A 215 -33.40 -5.27 -6.50
N GLU A 216 -33.33 -5.36 -5.16
CA GLU A 216 -32.07 -5.43 -4.44
C GLU A 216 -31.29 -6.70 -4.82
N ARG A 217 -31.93 -7.86 -4.94
CA ARG A 217 -31.23 -9.10 -5.34
C ARG A 217 -30.57 -8.98 -6.71
N ILE A 218 -31.25 -8.33 -7.67
CA ILE A 218 -30.69 -8.04 -8.99
C ILE A 218 -29.54 -7.03 -8.88
N LEU A 219 -29.73 -5.95 -8.13
CA LEU A 219 -28.71 -4.93 -7.90
C LEU A 219 -27.43 -5.54 -7.30
N PHE A 220 -27.56 -6.49 -6.38
CA PHE A 220 -26.44 -7.18 -5.75
C PHE A 220 -25.67 -8.11 -6.71
N GLN A 221 -26.19 -8.42 -7.90
CA GLN A 221 -25.41 -9.12 -8.94
C GLN A 221 -24.51 -8.19 -9.75
N LEU A 222 -24.76 -6.88 -9.72
CA LEU A 222 -24.06 -5.90 -10.56
C LEU A 222 -22.64 -5.52 -10.13
N PRO A 223 -22.22 -5.57 -8.85
CA PRO A 223 -20.89 -5.08 -8.45
C PRO A 223 -19.73 -5.72 -9.22
N LEU A 224 -19.74 -7.06 -9.40
CA LEU A 224 -18.71 -7.75 -10.16
C LEU A 224 -18.66 -7.30 -11.64
N PRO A 225 -19.74 -7.42 -12.44
CA PRO A 225 -19.69 -7.00 -13.84
C PRO A 225 -19.39 -5.51 -14.00
N LEU A 226 -19.86 -4.63 -13.12
CA LEU A 226 -19.51 -3.21 -13.16
C LEU A 226 -18.02 -2.97 -12.94
N CYS A 227 -17.40 -3.66 -11.97
CA CYS A 227 -15.95 -3.56 -11.76
C CYS A 227 -15.18 -4.07 -12.99
N LEU A 228 -15.63 -5.16 -13.61
CA LEU A 228 -14.99 -5.70 -14.81
C LEU A 228 -15.12 -4.77 -16.02
N ILE A 229 -16.32 -4.24 -16.27
CA ILE A 229 -16.58 -3.27 -17.35
C ILE A 229 -15.72 -2.02 -17.13
N PHE A 230 -15.62 -1.53 -15.90
CA PHE A 230 -14.78 -0.39 -15.58
C PHE A 230 -13.29 -0.69 -15.81
N SER A 231 -12.79 -1.82 -15.31
CA SER A 231 -11.37 -2.20 -15.41
C SER A 231 -10.90 -2.51 -16.82
N PHE A 232 -11.74 -3.11 -17.66
CA PHE A 232 -11.36 -3.47 -19.04
C PHE A 232 -11.88 -2.51 -20.09
N GLY A 233 -13.05 -1.88 -19.88
CA GLY A 233 -13.62 -0.89 -20.80
C GLY A 233 -13.08 0.51 -20.57
N GLY A 234 -12.91 0.92 -19.31
CA GLY A 234 -12.39 2.25 -18.95
C GLY A 234 -11.09 2.64 -19.66
N PRO A 235 -10.07 1.76 -19.72
CA PRO A 235 -8.81 2.03 -20.41
C PRO A 235 -8.94 2.36 -21.91
N PHE A 236 -10.00 1.92 -22.59
CA PHE A 236 -10.23 2.21 -24.01
C PHE A 236 -11.11 3.43 -24.26
N LEU A 237 -11.59 4.08 -23.20
CA LEU A 237 -12.43 5.27 -23.26
C LEU A 237 -11.67 6.54 -22.85
N LEU A 238 -10.33 6.49 -22.78
CA LEU A 238 -9.45 7.60 -22.39
C LEU A 238 -9.46 8.79 -23.36
N ASP A 239 -10.05 8.64 -24.54
CA ASP A 239 -10.27 9.76 -25.47
C ASP A 239 -11.40 10.70 -25.00
N ILE A 240 -12.23 10.25 -24.06
CA ILE A 240 -13.34 11.03 -23.51
C ILE A 240 -12.83 11.92 -22.36
N PRO A 241 -13.11 13.24 -22.35
CA PRO A 241 -12.62 14.16 -21.30
C PRO A 241 -13.01 13.76 -19.88
N LEU A 242 -14.20 13.15 -19.71
CA LEU A 242 -14.64 12.62 -18.43
C LEU A 242 -13.72 11.48 -17.94
N MET A 243 -13.34 10.56 -18.83
CA MET A 243 -12.49 9.42 -18.46
C MET A 243 -11.06 9.88 -18.14
N GLN A 244 -10.56 10.92 -18.79
CA GLN A 244 -9.26 11.53 -18.45
C GLN A 244 -9.27 12.12 -17.04
N LYS A 245 -10.36 12.79 -16.64
CA LYS A 245 -10.52 13.27 -15.25
C LYS A 245 -10.57 12.12 -14.25
N VAL A 246 -11.29 11.04 -14.57
CA VAL A 246 -11.34 9.83 -13.73
C VAL A 246 -9.96 9.21 -13.61
N ASP A 247 -9.22 9.07 -14.71
CA ASP A 247 -7.87 8.51 -14.70
C ASP A 247 -6.89 9.38 -13.87
N ALA A 248 -6.98 10.70 -13.98
CA ALA A 248 -6.23 11.62 -13.12
C ALA A 248 -6.55 11.42 -11.63
N MET A 249 -7.84 11.23 -11.28
CA MET A 249 -8.25 10.90 -9.90
C MET A 249 -7.73 9.54 -9.44
N LEU A 250 -7.66 8.57 -10.35
CA LEU A 250 -7.12 7.23 -10.10
C LEU A 250 -5.59 7.16 -10.27
N GLN A 251 -4.91 8.29 -10.42
CA GLN A 251 -3.44 8.38 -10.58
C GLN A 251 -2.92 7.56 -11.77
N ALA A 252 -3.51 7.76 -12.95
CA ALA A 252 -3.12 7.13 -14.21
C ALA A 252 -3.30 5.59 -14.27
N ARG A 253 -4.03 4.99 -13.31
CA ARG A 253 -4.26 3.52 -13.26
C ARG A 253 -4.97 2.98 -14.50
N LEU A 254 -5.87 3.74 -15.13
CA LEU A 254 -6.54 3.32 -16.36
C LEU A 254 -5.59 3.44 -17.54
N SER A 255 -4.81 4.52 -17.62
CA SER A 255 -3.75 4.68 -18.63
C SER A 255 -2.71 3.56 -18.56
N PHE A 256 -2.26 3.18 -17.37
CA PHE A 256 -1.35 2.04 -17.20
C PHE A 256 -2.02 0.73 -17.62
N SER A 257 -3.28 0.51 -17.22
CA SER A 257 -4.03 -0.67 -17.66
C SER A 257 -4.15 -0.74 -19.19
N ALA A 258 -4.36 0.39 -19.87
CA ALA A 258 -4.40 0.47 -21.33
C ALA A 258 -3.06 0.06 -21.96
N TYR A 259 -1.94 0.51 -21.37
CA TYR A 259 -0.60 0.11 -21.81
C TYR A 259 -0.42 -1.41 -21.77
N TYR A 260 -0.72 -2.04 -20.62
CA TYR A 260 -0.55 -3.49 -20.47
C TYR A 260 -1.46 -4.26 -21.43
N LEU A 261 -2.73 -3.85 -21.57
CA LEU A 261 -3.69 -4.54 -22.45
C LEU A 261 -3.34 -4.43 -23.94
N LYS A 262 -2.67 -3.36 -24.37
CA LYS A 262 -2.30 -3.14 -25.78
C LYS A 262 -0.94 -3.71 -26.15
N ASN A 263 0.03 -3.65 -25.22
CA ASN A 263 1.44 -3.88 -25.55
C ASN A 263 2.01 -5.20 -24.99
N GLN A 264 1.29 -5.90 -24.10
CA GLN A 264 1.77 -7.15 -23.50
C GLN A 264 0.99 -8.36 -24.02
N PRO A 265 1.66 -9.53 -24.14
CA PRO A 265 1.01 -10.73 -24.65
C PRO A 265 -0.02 -11.27 -23.66
N ILE A 266 -1.26 -11.42 -24.13
CA ILE A 266 -2.32 -12.10 -23.38
C ILE A 266 -2.15 -13.61 -23.57
N SER A 267 -2.20 -14.36 -22.47
CA SER A 267 -1.98 -15.82 -22.47
C SER A 267 -3.01 -16.56 -21.62
N LEU A 268 -3.21 -17.85 -21.92
CA LEU A 268 -4.15 -18.70 -21.19
C LEU A 268 -3.72 -18.92 -19.72
N PHE A 269 -2.43 -19.11 -19.49
CA PHE A 269 -1.86 -19.47 -18.18
C PHE A 269 -0.84 -18.45 -17.68
N GLY A 270 -1.02 -17.18 -18.02
CA GLY A 270 -0.22 -16.08 -17.51
C GLY A 270 1.14 -15.95 -18.19
N ALA A 271 1.72 -14.76 -18.09
CA ALA A 271 3.03 -14.45 -18.64
C ALA A 271 3.77 -13.52 -17.68
N ARG A 272 5.11 -13.55 -17.75
CA ARG A 272 5.95 -12.51 -17.16
C ARG A 272 5.96 -11.31 -18.10
N MET A 273 5.59 -10.15 -17.58
CA MET A 273 5.63 -8.89 -18.32
C MET A 273 7.06 -8.59 -18.78
N ARG A 274 7.21 -8.10 -20.01
CA ARG A 274 8.50 -7.74 -20.63
C ARG A 274 8.42 -6.31 -21.15
N ASP A 275 9.55 -5.65 -21.32
CA ASP A 275 9.61 -4.36 -22.02
C ASP A 275 8.66 -3.29 -21.43
N ILE A 276 8.72 -3.14 -20.10
CA ILE A 276 8.01 -2.06 -19.40
C ILE A 276 8.82 -0.78 -19.66
N PRO A 277 8.21 0.29 -20.22
CA PRO A 277 8.94 1.43 -20.76
C PRO A 277 9.60 2.22 -19.62
N PHE A 278 8.96 2.22 -18.45
CA PHE A 278 9.43 2.88 -17.25
C PHE A 278 8.99 2.12 -15.99
N PHE A 279 9.82 2.11 -14.95
CA PHE A 279 9.54 1.36 -13.71
C PHE A 279 8.26 1.81 -12.98
N TRP A 280 7.80 3.04 -13.20
CA TRP A 280 6.59 3.60 -12.57
C TRP A 280 5.29 3.23 -13.28
N VAL A 281 5.34 2.60 -14.46
CA VAL A 281 4.15 2.10 -15.15
C VAL A 281 3.74 0.79 -14.47
N ILE A 282 3.05 0.91 -13.33
CA ILE A 282 2.70 -0.22 -12.46
C ILE A 282 1.25 -0.66 -12.74
N MET A 283 1.04 -1.97 -12.86
CA MET A 283 -0.28 -2.56 -13.10
C MET A 283 -1.07 -2.73 -11.80
N ASP A 284 -1.61 -1.63 -11.26
CA ASP A 284 -2.31 -1.64 -9.96
C ASP A 284 -3.76 -2.15 -10.00
N ASN A 285 -4.39 -2.18 -11.18
CA ASN A 285 -5.74 -2.73 -11.30
C ASN A 285 -5.69 -4.25 -11.12
N GLY A 286 -6.21 -4.75 -9.99
CA GLY A 286 -6.19 -6.16 -9.62
C GLY A 286 -6.86 -7.11 -10.62
N TYR A 287 -7.87 -6.66 -11.35
CA TYR A 287 -8.53 -7.48 -12.38
C TYR A 287 -7.65 -7.65 -13.61
N VAL A 288 -7.10 -6.55 -14.12
CA VAL A 288 -6.14 -6.56 -15.23
C VAL A 288 -4.88 -7.32 -14.80
N TYR A 289 -4.45 -7.13 -13.56
CA TYR A 289 -3.31 -7.85 -12.97
C TYR A 289 -3.52 -9.37 -13.00
N ILE A 290 -4.66 -9.89 -12.53
CA ILE A 290 -4.94 -11.34 -12.58
C ILE A 290 -4.97 -11.82 -14.03
N PHE A 291 -5.68 -11.11 -14.90
CA PHE A 291 -5.85 -11.49 -16.30
C PHE A 291 -4.52 -11.58 -17.05
N MET A 292 -3.67 -10.56 -16.91
CA MET A 292 -2.39 -10.49 -17.60
C MET A 292 -1.34 -11.40 -16.94
N THR A 293 -1.24 -11.38 -15.60
CA THR A 293 -0.17 -12.07 -14.87
C THR A 293 -0.45 -13.56 -14.71
N PHE A 294 -1.68 -13.94 -14.33
CA PHE A 294 -2.03 -15.34 -14.05
C PHE A 294 -2.77 -16.03 -15.20
N GLY A 295 -3.26 -15.26 -16.17
CA GLY A 295 -3.86 -15.76 -17.41
C GLY A 295 -5.37 -15.82 -17.38
N ILE A 296 -5.93 -16.00 -18.58
CA ILE A 296 -7.38 -16.04 -18.83
C ILE A 296 -8.06 -17.13 -17.98
N VAL A 297 -7.44 -18.30 -17.82
CA VAL A 297 -8.05 -19.42 -17.09
C VAL A 297 -8.23 -19.10 -15.61
N VAL A 298 -7.20 -18.57 -14.96
CA VAL A 298 -7.27 -18.17 -13.54
C VAL A 298 -8.28 -17.03 -13.35
N PHE A 299 -8.26 -16.05 -14.25
CA PHE A 299 -9.21 -14.94 -14.24
C PHE A 299 -10.67 -15.41 -14.37
N ALA A 300 -10.94 -16.32 -15.32
CA ALA A 300 -12.28 -16.88 -15.51
C ALA A 300 -12.77 -17.65 -14.27
N LEU A 301 -11.90 -18.45 -13.64
CA LEU A 301 -12.21 -19.15 -12.40
C LEU A 301 -12.50 -18.18 -11.24
N PHE A 302 -11.71 -17.12 -11.13
CA PHE A 302 -11.92 -16.05 -10.15
C PHE A 302 -13.30 -15.40 -10.34
N CYS A 303 -13.64 -14.99 -11.57
CA CYS A 303 -14.93 -14.37 -11.88
C CYS A 303 -16.10 -15.33 -11.64
N ALA A 304 -15.98 -16.58 -12.08
CA ALA A 304 -17.01 -17.60 -11.88
C ALA A 304 -17.24 -17.89 -10.38
N GLY A 305 -16.16 -18.01 -9.61
CA GLY A 305 -16.23 -18.23 -8.16
C GLY A 305 -16.98 -17.12 -7.44
N TYR A 306 -16.64 -15.85 -7.73
CA TYR A 306 -17.35 -14.70 -7.16
C TYR A 306 -18.80 -14.61 -7.63
N ALA A 307 -19.08 -14.84 -8.91
CA ALA A 307 -20.44 -14.83 -9.44
C ALA A 307 -21.32 -15.86 -8.72
N VAL A 308 -20.81 -17.09 -8.52
CA VAL A 308 -21.52 -18.14 -7.78
C VAL A 308 -21.76 -17.75 -6.32
N LEU A 309 -20.74 -17.21 -5.63
CA LEU A 309 -20.89 -16.74 -4.24
C LEU A 309 -21.91 -15.62 -4.11
N ILE A 310 -21.84 -14.63 -4.99
CA ILE A 310 -22.75 -13.48 -4.98
C ILE A 310 -24.18 -13.95 -5.26
N ALA A 311 -24.39 -14.84 -6.22
CA ALA A 311 -25.71 -15.40 -6.52
C ALA A 311 -26.26 -16.32 -5.43
N ARG A 312 -25.38 -17.01 -4.68
CA ARG A 312 -25.77 -17.85 -3.53
C ARG A 312 -26.15 -16.97 -2.33
N TYR A 313 -25.29 -16.03 -1.95
CA TYR A 313 -25.48 -15.20 -0.75
C TYR A 313 -26.58 -14.14 -0.91
N SER A 314 -26.90 -13.71 -2.14
CA SER A 314 -28.03 -12.82 -2.41
C SER A 314 -29.39 -13.55 -2.43
N GLY A 315 -29.40 -14.89 -2.36
CA GLY A 315 -30.62 -15.68 -2.51
C GLY A 315 -31.17 -15.73 -3.94
N PHE A 316 -30.41 -15.31 -4.96
CA PHE A 316 -30.82 -15.34 -6.36
C PHE A 316 -30.93 -16.78 -6.91
N SER A 317 -29.99 -17.66 -6.53
CA SER A 317 -29.93 -19.05 -7.02
C SER A 317 -31.05 -19.95 -6.46
N GLY A 318 -31.60 -19.63 -5.29
CA GLY A 318 -32.64 -20.43 -4.62
C GLY A 318 -34.03 -20.38 -5.27
N ARG A 319 -34.20 -19.67 -6.39
CA ARG A 319 -35.50 -19.48 -7.05
C ARG A 319 -35.88 -20.58 -8.05
N LYS A 320 -34.91 -21.35 -8.57
CA LYS A 320 -35.15 -22.31 -9.66
C LYS A 320 -35.86 -23.62 -9.25
N GLY A 321 -36.08 -23.85 -7.96
CA GLY A 321 -36.69 -25.09 -7.43
C GLY A 321 -37.99 -24.88 -6.64
N ARG A 322 -38.62 -23.70 -6.71
CA ARG A 322 -39.83 -23.41 -5.92
C ARG A 322 -41.13 -23.98 -6.51
N GLY A 323 -41.04 -24.71 -7.63
CA GLY A 323 -42.19 -25.23 -8.38
C GLY A 323 -42.62 -26.67 -8.08
N GLU A 324 -41.73 -27.60 -7.71
CA GLU A 324 -42.08 -29.04 -7.85
C GLU A 324 -41.56 -30.03 -6.80
N GLN A 325 -40.92 -29.60 -5.71
CA GLN A 325 -40.53 -30.54 -4.64
C GLN A 325 -41.01 -30.06 -3.27
N LYS A 326 -42.30 -30.30 -3.02
CA LYS A 326 -42.89 -30.14 -1.68
C LYS A 326 -42.92 -31.43 -0.87
N GLU A 327 -42.61 -32.58 -1.45
CA GLU A 327 -42.78 -33.88 -0.77
C GLU A 327 -41.75 -34.90 -1.27
N ALA A 328 -40.52 -34.88 -0.74
CA ALA A 328 -39.69 -36.09 -0.57
C ALA A 328 -38.33 -35.73 0.03
N ALA A 329 -37.98 -36.42 1.12
CA ALA A 329 -36.69 -36.45 1.81
C ALA A 329 -36.30 -35.19 2.60
N GLY A 330 -36.04 -35.40 3.90
CA GLY A 330 -35.55 -34.42 4.86
C GLY A 330 -34.16 -33.88 4.55
N TRP A 331 -34.07 -33.02 3.54
CA TRP A 331 -32.93 -32.17 3.27
C TRP A 331 -33.07 -30.87 4.07
N ASP A 332 -32.01 -30.56 4.81
CA ASP A 332 -31.82 -29.47 5.75
C ASP A 332 -32.43 -28.11 5.31
N ARG A 333 -33.25 -27.53 6.19
CA ARG A 333 -33.97 -26.24 6.01
C ARG A 333 -33.06 -25.01 6.11
N SER A 334 -31.73 -25.15 6.22
CA SER A 334 -30.81 -24.00 6.38
C SER A 334 -30.36 -23.31 5.07
N ALA A 335 -30.70 -23.83 3.89
CA ALA A 335 -30.19 -23.34 2.60
C ALA A 335 -30.83 -22.03 2.05
N GLY A 336 -31.44 -21.20 2.91
CA GLY A 336 -32.37 -20.15 2.46
C GLY A 336 -32.28 -18.78 3.13
N ARG A 337 -31.16 -18.39 3.75
CA ARG A 337 -30.98 -17.02 4.26
C ARG A 337 -29.89 -16.27 3.51
N GLU A 338 -30.22 -15.02 3.19
CA GLU A 338 -29.30 -14.09 2.54
C GLU A 338 -28.14 -13.74 3.50
N ARG A 339 -26.91 -13.77 2.98
CA ARG A 339 -25.68 -13.53 3.75
C ARG A 339 -25.12 -12.16 3.41
N LEU A 340 -25.89 -11.14 3.79
CA LEU A 340 -25.62 -9.73 3.47
C LEU A 340 -24.31 -9.20 4.08
N PRO A 341 -23.92 -9.56 5.32
CA PRO A 341 -22.62 -9.16 5.86
C PRO A 341 -21.44 -9.68 5.01
N GLU A 342 -21.50 -10.94 4.56
CA GLU A 342 -20.48 -11.56 3.70
C GLU A 342 -20.45 -10.94 2.30
N LEU A 343 -21.62 -10.62 1.73
CA LEU A 343 -21.72 -9.86 0.48
C LEU A 343 -21.07 -8.48 0.58
N SER A 344 -21.25 -7.81 1.72
CA SER A 344 -20.64 -6.49 1.95
C SER A 344 -19.11 -6.60 1.92
N ILE A 345 -18.54 -7.64 2.54
CA ILE A 345 -17.10 -7.92 2.49
C ILE A 345 -16.66 -8.18 1.03
N ILE A 346 -17.38 -9.04 0.30
CA ILE A 346 -17.09 -9.34 -1.11
C ILE A 346 -17.07 -8.06 -1.95
N PHE A 347 -18.12 -7.24 -1.88
CA PHE A 347 -18.24 -6.03 -2.69
C PHE A 347 -17.15 -5.00 -2.41
N SER A 348 -16.76 -4.84 -1.14
CA SER A 348 -15.67 -3.93 -0.78
C SER A 348 -14.32 -4.40 -1.33
N PHE A 349 -14.04 -5.71 -1.32
CA PHE A 349 -12.84 -6.26 -1.94
C PHE A 349 -12.87 -6.15 -3.47
N LEU A 350 -14.03 -6.36 -4.10
CA LEU A 350 -14.19 -6.14 -5.54
C LEU A 350 -13.93 -4.68 -5.92
N LEU A 351 -14.45 -3.73 -5.14
CA LEU A 351 -14.22 -2.31 -5.39
C LEU A 351 -12.74 -1.93 -5.21
N TYR A 352 -12.08 -2.45 -4.17
CA TYR A 352 -10.63 -2.29 -4.00
C TYR A 352 -9.81 -2.86 -5.16
N GLY A 353 -10.27 -3.97 -5.77
CA GLY A 353 -9.60 -4.59 -6.91
C GLY A 353 -9.49 -3.71 -8.16
N ILE A 354 -10.27 -2.63 -8.27
CA ILE A 354 -10.09 -1.65 -9.35
C ILE A 354 -8.76 -0.90 -9.17
N MET A 355 -8.31 -0.75 -7.92
CA MET A 355 -7.27 0.18 -7.52
C MET A 355 -6.01 -0.50 -6.98
N GLU A 356 -6.11 -1.76 -6.57
CA GLU A 356 -5.07 -2.49 -5.87
C GLU A 356 -4.92 -3.94 -6.37
N GLN A 357 -3.68 -4.43 -6.42
CA GLN A 357 -3.32 -5.73 -7.01
C GLN A 357 -3.65 -6.93 -6.13
N PHE A 358 -3.87 -6.71 -4.83
CA PHE A 358 -3.92 -7.79 -3.83
C PHE A 358 -5.17 -8.68 -3.90
N ILE A 359 -6.11 -8.40 -4.82
CA ILE A 359 -7.40 -9.11 -4.90
C ILE A 359 -7.25 -10.62 -5.15
N SER A 360 -6.11 -11.07 -5.70
CA SER A 360 -5.79 -12.48 -5.90
C SER A 360 -5.20 -13.19 -4.67
N ASN A 361 -4.88 -12.47 -3.60
CA ASN A 361 -4.18 -12.98 -2.43
C ASN A 361 -5.15 -13.26 -1.28
N ALA A 362 -5.38 -14.52 -0.91
CA ALA A 362 -6.35 -14.90 0.13
C ALA A 362 -6.04 -14.36 1.55
N PHE A 363 -4.82 -13.91 1.81
CA PHE A 363 -4.41 -13.36 3.10
C PHE A 363 -4.58 -11.84 3.19
N MET A 364 -4.80 -11.18 2.05
CA MET A 364 -5.14 -9.75 1.95
C MET A 364 -6.62 -9.58 1.57
N ASN A 365 -7.11 -10.41 0.65
CA ASN A 365 -8.51 -10.51 0.27
C ASN A 365 -9.19 -11.69 0.98
N LEU A 366 -9.65 -11.42 2.20
CA LEU A 366 -10.30 -12.41 3.06
C LEU A 366 -11.62 -12.94 2.48
N SER A 367 -12.24 -12.22 1.53
CA SER A 367 -13.47 -12.70 0.88
C SER A 367 -13.25 -13.95 0.02
N LEU A 368 -12.01 -14.20 -0.42
CA LEU A 368 -11.67 -15.43 -1.14
C LEU A 368 -11.91 -16.67 -0.27
N LEU A 369 -11.78 -16.58 1.05
CA LEU A 369 -12.02 -17.71 1.96
C LEU A 369 -13.45 -18.25 1.87
N PHE A 370 -14.42 -17.42 1.45
CA PHE A 370 -15.79 -17.88 1.21
C PHE A 370 -15.90 -18.85 0.04
N LEU A 371 -14.94 -18.88 -0.90
CA LEU A 371 -14.90 -19.87 -1.99
C LEU A 371 -14.70 -21.30 -1.47
N GLY A 372 -14.23 -21.48 -0.23
CA GLY A 372 -14.20 -22.78 0.44
C GLY A 372 -15.58 -23.46 0.47
N GLU A 373 -16.66 -22.69 0.64
CA GLU A 373 -18.04 -23.20 0.64
C GLU A 373 -18.52 -23.65 -0.74
N VAL A 374 -17.91 -23.13 -1.82
CA VAL A 374 -18.16 -23.60 -3.18
C VAL A 374 -17.44 -24.93 -3.42
N LEU A 375 -16.22 -25.07 -2.90
CA LEU A 375 -15.38 -26.26 -3.10
C LEU A 375 -15.81 -27.46 -2.24
N PHE A 376 -16.21 -27.23 -0.98
CA PHE A 376 -16.50 -28.28 -0.01
C PHE A 376 -17.98 -28.38 0.39
N GLY A 377 -18.80 -27.41 0.01
CA GLY A 377 -20.19 -27.28 0.47
C GLY A 377 -20.31 -26.41 1.72
N ALA A 378 -21.52 -25.94 2.03
CA ALA A 378 -21.77 -25.28 3.31
C ALA A 378 -21.78 -26.34 4.41
N GLU A 379 -20.99 -26.14 5.46
CA GLU A 379 -21.16 -26.92 6.70
C GLU A 379 -22.49 -26.51 7.34
N GLY A 380 -23.28 -27.50 7.77
CA GLY A 380 -24.59 -27.27 8.38
C GLY A 380 -24.50 -26.28 9.54
N GLU A 381 -25.31 -25.22 9.48
CA GLU A 381 -25.43 -24.17 10.50
C GLU A 381 -26.14 -24.68 11.78
N GLU A 382 -25.87 -25.88 12.27
CA GLU A 382 -26.48 -26.37 13.52
C GLU A 382 -25.85 -25.74 14.77
N ASN A 383 -24.66 -25.16 14.69
CA ASN A 383 -23.96 -24.62 15.86
C ASN A 383 -24.31 -23.15 16.22
N ILE A 384 -25.15 -22.46 15.44
CA ILE A 384 -25.56 -21.08 15.75
C ILE A 384 -26.57 -21.03 16.91
N TYR A 385 -27.30 -22.12 17.16
CA TYR A 385 -28.30 -22.19 18.23
C TYR A 385 -27.69 -22.57 19.59
N THR A 386 -26.63 -23.39 19.62
CA THR A 386 -25.85 -23.69 20.83
C THR A 386 -24.99 -22.51 21.28
N GLU A 387 -24.58 -21.62 20.36
CA GLU A 387 -23.92 -20.36 20.71
C GLU A 387 -24.89 -19.44 21.50
N LYS A 388 -26.22 -19.52 21.36
CA LYS A 388 -27.12 -18.68 22.18
C LYS A 388 -27.06 -19.02 23.68
N GLU A 389 -26.85 -20.28 24.05
CA GLU A 389 -26.73 -20.69 25.47
C GLU A 389 -25.33 -20.49 26.03
N HIS A 390 -24.28 -20.70 25.22
CA HIS A 390 -22.90 -20.41 25.62
C HIS A 390 -22.61 -18.91 25.67
N THR A 391 -23.10 -18.11 24.71
CA THR A 391 -22.91 -16.64 24.73
C THR A 391 -23.79 -15.96 25.77
N ALA A 392 -24.95 -16.52 26.15
CA ALA A 392 -25.74 -16.00 27.28
C ALA A 392 -25.10 -16.33 28.64
N LYS A 393 -24.30 -17.41 28.73
CA LYS A 393 -23.46 -17.71 29.91
C LYS A 393 -22.17 -16.88 29.91
N GLU A 394 -21.51 -16.69 28.77
CA GLU A 394 -20.39 -15.74 28.64
C GLU A 394 -20.86 -14.30 28.87
N GLU A 395 -22.07 -13.89 28.51
CA GLU A 395 -22.60 -12.55 28.87
C GLU A 395 -22.79 -12.36 30.39
N LYS A 396 -22.87 -13.45 31.17
CA LYS A 396 -22.86 -13.40 32.63
C LYS A 396 -21.45 -13.40 33.24
N GLU A 397 -20.41 -13.89 32.54
CA GLU A 397 -19.02 -13.91 33.04
C GLU A 397 -18.08 -12.86 32.39
N ASP A 398 -18.33 -12.44 31.15
CA ASP A 398 -17.54 -11.48 30.36
C ASP A 398 -18.12 -10.04 30.36
N SER A 399 -18.93 -9.70 31.37
CA SER A 399 -19.29 -8.30 31.66
C SER A 399 -18.11 -7.44 32.20
N ALA A 400 -16.88 -7.91 32.02
CA ALA A 400 -15.65 -7.24 32.45
C ALA A 400 -15.03 -6.32 31.38
N TRP A 401 -15.77 -5.89 30.35
CA TRP A 401 -15.36 -4.76 29.50
C TRP A 401 -15.85 -3.44 30.10
N PRO A 402 -15.00 -2.39 30.21
CA PRO A 402 -15.33 -1.18 30.95
C PRO A 402 -16.59 -0.47 30.40
N LYS A 403 -17.54 -0.18 31.29
CA LYS A 403 -18.85 0.46 31.00
C LYS A 403 -18.61 1.77 30.24
N GLY A 404 -19.45 2.11 29.26
CA GLY A 404 -19.23 3.23 28.31
C GLY A 404 -18.81 4.60 28.89
N ARG A 405 -19.06 4.88 30.19
CA ARG A 405 -18.48 6.04 30.89
C ARG A 405 -16.94 6.01 30.92
N GLN A 406 -16.31 4.87 31.13
CA GLN A 406 -14.86 4.73 31.20
C GLN A 406 -14.18 5.03 29.86
N TRP A 407 -14.78 4.59 28.75
CA TRP A 407 -14.30 4.94 27.41
C TRP A 407 -14.42 6.43 27.11
N ALA A 408 -15.50 7.08 27.56
CA ALA A 408 -15.61 8.53 27.47
C ALA A 408 -14.49 9.25 28.26
N TYR A 409 -14.11 8.73 29.43
CA TYR A 409 -12.97 9.26 30.19
C TYR A 409 -11.63 9.08 29.46
N TYR A 410 -11.36 7.90 28.88
CA TYR A 410 -10.11 7.70 28.12
C TYR A 410 -10.06 8.56 26.87
N ILE A 411 -11.18 8.67 26.14
CA ILE A 411 -11.29 9.57 24.99
C ILE A 411 -11.04 11.03 25.42
N GLY A 412 -11.65 11.47 26.51
CA GLY A 412 -11.43 12.80 27.07
C GLY A 412 -9.96 13.02 27.49
N ALA A 413 -9.33 12.04 28.14
CA ALA A 413 -7.93 12.12 28.53
C ALA A 413 -6.98 12.16 27.32
N GLY A 414 -7.24 11.37 26.28
CA GLY A 414 -6.48 11.42 25.03
C GLY A 414 -6.62 12.75 24.30
N ALA A 415 -7.85 13.27 24.23
CA ALA A 415 -8.10 14.59 23.68
C ALA A 415 -7.36 15.69 24.47
N ALA A 416 -7.33 15.58 25.80
CA ALA A 416 -6.56 16.49 26.65
C ALA A 416 -5.05 16.38 26.39
N ILE A 417 -4.49 15.17 26.22
CA ILE A 417 -3.08 14.97 25.86
C ILE A 417 -2.76 15.56 24.49
N ALA A 418 -3.61 15.35 23.50
CA ALA A 418 -3.45 15.95 22.17
C ALA A 418 -3.52 17.48 22.23
N ALA A 419 -4.49 18.04 22.96
CA ALA A 419 -4.64 19.47 23.15
C ALA A 419 -3.42 20.06 23.88
N PHE A 420 -2.93 19.38 24.92
CA PHE A 420 -1.70 19.75 25.62
C PHE A 420 -0.51 19.74 24.67
N TYR A 421 -0.34 18.70 23.86
CA TYR A 421 0.73 18.65 22.86
C TYR A 421 0.65 19.85 21.90
N LEU A 422 -0.53 20.12 21.34
CA LEU A 422 -0.71 21.21 20.37
C LEU A 422 -0.58 22.61 20.98
N ALA A 423 -0.84 22.76 22.28
CA ALA A 423 -0.74 24.04 22.97
C ALA A 423 0.69 24.34 23.45
N PHE A 424 1.45 23.32 23.83
CA PHE A 424 2.74 23.49 24.54
C PHE A 424 3.95 23.00 23.77
N VAL A 425 3.80 22.10 22.79
CA VAL A 425 4.91 21.69 21.93
C VAL A 425 4.93 22.63 20.72
N PRO A 426 5.98 23.43 20.52
CA PRO A 426 6.06 24.26 19.33
C PRO A 426 6.15 23.38 18.08
N ALA A 427 5.51 23.82 17.00
CA ALA A 427 5.74 23.21 15.70
C ALA A 427 7.23 23.37 15.34
N LYS A 428 7.81 22.35 14.71
CA LYS A 428 9.15 22.46 14.11
C LYS A 428 9.12 23.60 13.09
N GLU A 429 10.27 24.19 12.76
CA GLU A 429 10.33 25.21 11.70
C GLU A 429 10.28 24.55 10.31
N PHE A 430 10.95 23.41 10.16
CA PHE A 430 11.00 22.60 8.95
C PHE A 430 10.96 21.10 9.25
N VAL A 431 10.71 20.30 8.22
CA VAL A 431 10.85 18.84 8.23
C VAL A 431 11.83 18.39 7.16
N ARG A 432 12.72 17.48 7.51
CA ARG A 432 13.65 16.85 6.55
C ARG A 432 12.95 15.69 5.85
N VAL A 433 13.01 15.71 4.53
CA VAL A 433 12.39 14.72 3.64
C VAL A 433 13.49 14.13 2.76
N PRO A 434 13.67 12.81 2.71
CA PRO A 434 14.54 12.17 1.73
C PRO A 434 14.21 12.61 0.31
N LEU A 435 15.23 12.88 -0.50
CA LEU A 435 15.05 13.37 -1.86
C LEU A 435 14.28 12.38 -2.76
N ASP A 436 14.48 11.08 -2.54
CA ASP A 436 13.77 10.02 -3.25
C ASP A 436 12.27 9.98 -2.90
N SER A 437 11.85 10.58 -1.80
CA SER A 437 10.42 10.73 -1.43
C SER A 437 9.73 11.89 -2.15
N LEU A 438 10.46 12.80 -2.79
CA LEU A 438 9.90 13.98 -3.46
C LEU A 438 9.49 13.70 -4.91
N LEU A 439 8.54 14.50 -5.42
CA LEU A 439 8.16 14.47 -6.83
C LEU A 439 9.12 15.25 -7.71
N TYR A 440 9.76 16.28 -7.15
CA TYR A 440 10.75 17.12 -7.81
C TYR A 440 11.62 17.82 -6.78
N VAL A 441 12.76 18.32 -7.23
CA VAL A 441 13.62 19.27 -6.54
C VAL A 441 13.94 20.40 -7.50
N ASP A 442 13.88 21.64 -7.02
CA ASP A 442 14.30 22.80 -7.80
C ASP A 442 15.83 22.94 -7.66
N ALA A 443 16.50 23.39 -8.72
CA ALA A 443 17.96 23.50 -8.74
C ALA A 443 18.42 24.67 -9.62
N TRP A 444 19.59 25.20 -9.30
CA TRP A 444 20.32 26.15 -10.14
C TRP A 444 21.42 25.42 -10.86
N SER A 445 21.48 25.59 -12.18
CA SER A 445 22.34 24.80 -13.05
C SER A 445 23.16 25.68 -13.96
N ALA A 446 24.35 25.20 -14.30
CA ALA A 446 25.21 25.78 -15.32
C ALA A 446 25.86 24.66 -16.13
N GLU A 447 26.00 24.89 -17.44
CA GLU A 447 26.76 23.99 -18.31
C GLU A 447 28.23 24.42 -18.33
N VAL A 448 29.12 23.45 -18.20
CA VAL A 448 30.56 23.65 -18.31
C VAL A 448 31.05 22.92 -19.54
N SER A 449 31.55 23.70 -20.50
CA SER A 449 32.06 23.19 -21.78
C SER A 449 33.50 22.77 -21.63
N ALA A 450 33.87 21.59 -22.13
CA ALA A 450 35.25 21.16 -22.21
C ALA A 450 35.94 21.89 -23.37
N THR A 451 37.03 22.59 -23.10
CA THR A 451 37.84 23.23 -24.14
C THR A 451 38.91 22.23 -24.60
N ALA A 452 39.01 22.03 -25.91
CA ALA A 452 40.01 21.14 -26.48
C ALA A 452 41.42 21.75 -26.29
N ALA A 453 42.31 21.01 -25.65
CA ALA A 453 43.73 21.30 -25.77
C ALA A 453 44.13 21.13 -27.25
N ALA A 454 44.91 22.07 -27.78
CA ALA A 454 45.27 22.14 -29.19
C ALA A 454 45.75 20.77 -29.74
N GLY A 455 44.87 20.03 -30.45
CA GLY A 455 45.23 18.81 -31.17
C GLY A 455 44.30 17.59 -31.05
N ASN A 456 43.28 17.55 -30.18
CA ASN A 456 42.30 16.45 -30.10
C ASN A 456 40.90 16.92 -30.49
N GLU A 457 40.25 16.25 -31.46
CA GLU A 457 38.98 16.73 -32.04
C GLU A 457 37.71 16.38 -31.23
N GLU A 458 37.71 15.38 -30.34
CA GLU A 458 36.54 15.08 -29.48
C GLU A 458 36.97 14.46 -28.15
N TYR A 459 36.38 14.92 -27.03
CA TYR A 459 36.54 14.30 -25.71
C TYR A 459 35.83 12.94 -25.66
N THR A 460 36.44 11.95 -25.01
CA THR A 460 35.78 10.69 -24.68
C THR A 460 34.95 10.81 -23.41
N LYS A 461 33.96 9.92 -23.22
CA LYS A 461 33.17 9.81 -21.98
C LYS A 461 34.03 9.72 -20.72
N LYS A 462 35.18 9.06 -20.81
CA LYS A 462 36.10 8.87 -19.68
C LYS A 462 36.83 10.17 -19.35
N GLU A 463 37.37 10.85 -20.35
CA GLU A 463 38.06 12.13 -20.18
C GLU A 463 37.13 13.22 -19.66
N LEU A 464 35.89 13.29 -20.16
CA LEU A 464 34.89 14.24 -19.63
C LEU A 464 34.55 13.94 -18.16
N LYS A 465 34.49 12.67 -17.75
CA LYS A 465 34.29 12.30 -16.35
C LYS A 465 35.48 12.67 -15.47
N GLU A 466 36.70 12.52 -15.97
CA GLU A 466 37.92 12.94 -15.25
C GLU A 466 37.99 14.47 -15.11
N LEU A 467 37.57 15.21 -16.14
CA LEU A 467 37.41 16.66 -16.09
C LEU A 467 36.38 17.08 -15.04
N MET A 468 35.18 16.48 -15.09
CA MET A 468 34.11 16.73 -14.13
C MET A 468 34.54 16.42 -12.69
N ALA A 469 35.28 15.33 -12.45
CA ALA A 469 35.81 14.99 -11.14
C ALA A 469 36.85 16.00 -10.62
N ARG A 470 37.69 16.55 -11.51
CA ARG A 470 38.61 17.65 -11.16
C ARG A 470 37.86 18.92 -10.79
N CYS A 471 36.85 19.30 -11.58
CA CYS A 471 35.99 20.44 -11.26
C CYS A 471 35.26 20.24 -9.93
N GLN A 472 34.71 19.05 -9.67
CA GLN A 472 34.09 18.70 -8.40
C GLN A 472 35.07 18.88 -7.23
N SER A 473 36.29 18.35 -7.33
CA SER A 473 37.28 18.47 -6.25
C SER A 473 37.69 19.92 -5.98
N LEU A 474 37.64 20.79 -6.98
CA LEU A 474 37.96 22.21 -6.84
C LEU A 474 36.82 22.96 -6.15
N VAL A 475 35.59 22.77 -6.62
CA VAL A 475 34.40 23.46 -6.10
C VAL A 475 34.04 22.95 -4.70
N GLU A 476 34.04 21.64 -4.48
CA GLU A 476 33.77 21.06 -3.14
C GLU A 476 34.98 21.24 -2.18
N GLY A 477 36.07 21.86 -2.64
CA GLY A 477 37.20 22.24 -1.80
C GLY A 477 36.77 23.24 -0.72
N THR A 478 37.14 22.97 0.53
CA THR A 478 36.63 23.72 1.70
C THR A 478 36.88 25.22 1.61
N GLU A 479 38.06 25.66 1.15
CA GLU A 479 38.39 27.09 1.03
C GLU A 479 37.60 27.77 -0.09
N ALA A 480 37.53 27.14 -1.27
CA ALA A 480 36.79 27.66 -2.42
C ALA A 480 35.28 27.80 -2.14
N MET A 481 34.69 26.79 -1.50
CA MET A 481 33.29 26.80 -1.11
C MET A 481 33.01 27.82 -0.01
N GLN A 482 33.90 27.97 0.98
CA GLN A 482 33.76 28.99 2.02
C GLN A 482 33.78 30.41 1.44
N GLU A 483 34.67 30.66 0.49
CA GLU A 483 34.75 31.95 -0.19
C GLU A 483 33.47 32.25 -0.99
N ALA A 484 32.98 31.29 -1.76
CA ALA A 484 31.72 31.45 -2.50
C ALA A 484 30.52 31.72 -1.57
N ILE A 485 30.46 31.04 -0.41
CA ILE A 485 29.42 31.28 0.62
C ILE A 485 29.53 32.68 1.20
N ARG A 486 30.76 33.16 1.46
CA ARG A 486 31.03 34.49 2.02
C ARG A 486 30.59 35.59 1.06
N GLU A 487 30.99 35.49 -0.20
CA GLU A 487 30.63 36.46 -1.26
C GLU A 487 29.12 36.42 -1.60
N ALA A 488 28.48 35.25 -1.51
CA ALA A 488 27.03 35.12 -1.66
C ALA A 488 26.22 35.70 -0.47
N GLY A 489 26.88 36.07 0.62
CA GLY A 489 26.23 36.57 1.85
C GLY A 489 25.53 35.49 2.66
N LEU A 490 25.97 34.24 2.54
CA LEU A 490 25.39 33.06 3.18
C LEU A 490 26.19 32.58 4.40
N GLU A 491 27.19 33.35 4.83
CA GLU A 491 28.01 33.06 6.01
C GLU A 491 27.14 32.92 7.26
N GLY A 492 27.24 31.77 7.93
CA GLY A 492 26.42 31.43 9.11
C GLY A 492 25.01 30.91 8.80
N LYS A 493 24.56 30.94 7.53
CA LYS A 493 23.31 30.29 7.09
C LYS A 493 23.53 28.93 6.44
N LEU A 494 24.67 28.74 5.76
CA LEU A 494 25.04 27.52 5.06
C LEU A 494 26.52 27.22 5.32
N SER A 495 26.84 25.99 5.73
CA SER A 495 28.24 25.56 5.85
C SER A 495 28.78 25.06 4.51
N ALA A 496 30.12 25.06 4.35
CA ALA A 496 30.76 24.52 3.14
C ALA A 496 30.45 23.03 2.91
N GLU A 497 30.31 22.23 3.97
CA GLU A 497 29.91 20.83 3.86
C GLU A 497 28.47 20.67 3.37
N GLU A 498 27.55 21.51 3.87
CA GLU A 498 26.14 21.53 3.42
C GLU A 498 26.01 22.01 1.98
N ALA A 499 26.75 23.05 1.59
CA ALA A 499 26.78 23.53 0.22
C ALA A 499 27.34 22.46 -0.73
N ALA A 500 28.47 21.82 -0.38
CA ALA A 500 29.03 20.71 -1.15
C ALA A 500 28.08 19.50 -1.21
N ALA A 501 27.34 19.22 -0.13
CA ALA A 501 26.32 18.18 -0.13
C ALA A 501 25.13 18.51 -1.04
N ALA A 502 24.83 19.80 -1.30
CA ALA A 502 23.82 20.25 -2.24
C ALA A 502 24.29 20.26 -3.70
N MET A 503 25.59 20.02 -3.96
CA MET A 503 26.14 19.99 -5.32
C MET A 503 25.90 18.64 -6.01
N GLU A 504 25.61 18.71 -7.31
CA GLU A 504 25.44 17.57 -8.21
C GLU A 504 26.21 17.83 -9.52
N TYR A 505 26.86 16.78 -10.03
CA TYR A 505 27.66 16.83 -11.24
C TYR A 505 27.23 15.70 -12.16
N SER A 506 26.64 16.05 -13.30
CA SER A 506 26.12 15.08 -14.26
C SER A 506 26.52 15.39 -15.69
N ILE A 507 26.53 14.33 -16.50
CA ILE A 507 26.54 14.46 -17.95
C ILE A 507 25.07 14.54 -18.40
N PRO A 508 24.64 15.62 -19.08
CA PRO A 508 23.28 15.75 -19.57
C PRO A 508 22.89 14.59 -20.49
N MET A 509 21.62 14.18 -20.45
CA MET A 509 21.15 13.07 -21.30
C MET A 509 21.30 13.37 -22.82
N SER A 510 21.22 14.64 -23.22
CA SER A 510 21.47 15.09 -24.60
C SER A 510 22.90 14.82 -25.07
N VAL A 511 23.89 15.02 -24.19
CA VAL A 511 25.31 14.69 -24.41
C VAL A 511 25.48 13.17 -24.50
N TYR A 512 24.83 12.43 -23.59
CA TYR A 512 24.85 10.97 -23.60
C TYR A 512 24.27 10.37 -24.90
N ASN A 513 23.14 10.90 -25.36
CA ASN A 513 22.43 10.44 -26.55
C ASN A 513 23.14 10.82 -27.85
N SER A 514 23.76 12.01 -27.90
CA SER A 514 24.51 12.47 -29.08
C SER A 514 25.86 11.79 -29.23
N GLY A 515 26.44 11.28 -28.14
CA GLY A 515 27.78 10.68 -28.11
C GLY A 515 28.92 11.70 -28.18
N LYS A 516 28.62 12.99 -28.25
CA LYS A 516 29.59 14.08 -28.25
C LYS A 516 29.81 14.57 -26.82
N TYR A 517 30.89 14.12 -26.18
CA TYR A 517 31.16 14.42 -24.76
C TYR A 517 31.86 15.78 -24.58
N ASP A 518 31.24 16.84 -25.09
CA ASP A 518 31.79 18.20 -25.13
C ASP A 518 31.47 19.05 -23.89
N ARG A 519 30.48 18.67 -23.07
CA ARG A 519 30.06 19.43 -21.90
C ARG A 519 29.48 18.55 -20.80
N PHE A 520 29.59 19.04 -19.58
CA PHE A 520 28.92 18.48 -18.40
C PHE A 520 28.15 19.59 -17.69
N ARG A 521 27.33 19.23 -16.70
CA ARG A 521 26.51 20.18 -15.95
C ARG A 521 26.83 20.10 -14.47
N ILE A 522 26.86 21.27 -13.85
CA ILE A 522 26.93 21.44 -12.41
C ILE A 522 25.59 21.95 -11.92
N ARG A 523 25.11 21.42 -10.80
CA ARG A 523 23.88 21.87 -10.17
C ARG A 523 24.05 22.13 -8.69
N LEU A 524 23.38 23.16 -8.21
CA LEU A 524 23.14 23.44 -6.82
C LEU A 524 21.66 23.18 -6.51
N LEU A 525 21.39 22.16 -5.71
CA LEU A 525 20.03 21.76 -5.35
C LEU A 525 19.45 22.67 -4.26
N GLU A 526 18.19 23.08 -4.41
CA GLU A 526 17.48 23.87 -3.39
C GLU A 526 17.05 22.96 -2.22
N LEU A 527 17.97 22.64 -1.31
CA LEU A 527 17.74 21.69 -0.21
C LEU A 527 17.27 22.35 1.09
N TYR A 528 17.63 23.60 1.34
CA TYR A 528 17.43 24.29 2.64
C TYR A 528 16.40 25.40 2.52
N CYS A 529 15.43 25.44 3.44
CA CYS A 529 14.34 26.43 3.44
C CYS A 529 14.76 27.82 3.95
N GLY A 530 15.86 27.90 4.69
CA GLY A 530 16.41 29.17 5.20
C GLY A 530 17.11 30.04 4.15
N ILE A 531 17.19 29.54 2.90
CA ILE A 531 17.90 30.17 1.79
C ILE A 531 16.88 30.47 0.68
N GLY A 532 16.78 31.75 0.31
CA GLY A 532 15.90 32.21 -0.75
C GLY A 532 16.42 31.86 -2.14
N LYS A 533 15.54 31.86 -3.15
CA LYS A 533 15.91 31.57 -4.55
C LYS A 533 17.00 32.48 -5.09
N GLU A 534 16.94 33.76 -4.77
CA GLU A 534 17.97 34.74 -5.16
C GLU A 534 19.31 34.50 -4.44
N GLU A 535 19.28 33.96 -3.22
CA GLU A 535 20.49 33.60 -2.49
C GLU A 535 21.15 32.35 -3.09
N TYR A 536 20.36 31.34 -3.51
CA TYR A 536 20.86 30.20 -4.29
C TYR A 536 21.44 30.61 -5.63
N ALA A 537 20.78 31.55 -6.34
CA ALA A 537 21.28 32.08 -7.60
C ALA A 537 22.66 32.72 -7.43
N ARG A 538 22.80 33.63 -6.46
CA ARG A 538 24.08 34.28 -6.13
C ARG A 538 25.16 33.25 -5.75
N LEU A 539 24.82 32.25 -4.94
CA LEU A 539 25.78 31.21 -4.58
C LEU A 539 26.25 30.43 -5.81
N MET A 540 25.34 30.08 -6.72
CA MET A 540 25.70 29.41 -7.96
C MET A 540 26.59 30.29 -8.84
N GLU A 541 26.27 31.58 -8.98
CA GLU A 541 27.09 32.54 -9.72
C GLU A 541 28.51 32.66 -9.14
N GLU A 542 28.66 32.75 -7.82
CA GLU A 542 29.98 32.79 -7.16
C GLU A 542 30.76 31.48 -7.32
N ILE A 543 30.08 30.32 -7.25
CA ILE A 543 30.70 29.02 -7.54
C ILE A 543 31.25 28.99 -8.98
N ILE A 544 30.51 29.53 -9.95
CA ILE A 544 30.97 29.62 -11.34
C ILE A 544 32.13 30.62 -11.48
N ARG A 545 32.11 31.76 -10.78
CA ARG A 545 33.24 32.71 -10.77
C ARG A 545 34.53 32.10 -10.21
N VAL A 546 34.44 31.27 -9.18
CA VAL A 546 35.59 30.52 -8.65
C VAL A 546 36.19 29.59 -9.72
N LEU A 547 35.34 29.01 -10.59
CA LEU A 547 35.80 28.21 -11.74
C LEU A 547 36.46 29.07 -12.82
N GLU A 548 35.99 30.29 -13.06
CA GLU A 548 36.53 31.22 -14.08
C GLU A 548 37.87 31.85 -13.68
N GLN A 549 38.11 32.07 -12.37
CA GLN A 549 39.32 32.77 -11.87
C GLN A 549 40.60 31.93 -11.90
N GLN A 550 40.58 30.71 -12.46
CA GLN A 550 41.75 29.82 -12.58
C GLN A 550 42.32 29.87 -14.02
N PRO A 551 43.36 30.70 -14.31
CA PRO A 551 43.61 31.14 -15.68
C PRO A 551 44.63 30.33 -16.50
N GLU A 552 45.35 29.35 -15.95
CA GLU A 552 46.60 28.91 -16.63
C GLU A 552 46.63 27.48 -17.22
N GLU A 553 45.72 26.56 -16.86
CA GLU A 553 45.68 25.19 -17.45
C GLU A 553 44.26 24.59 -17.60
N ALA A 554 43.19 25.36 -17.40
CA ALA A 554 41.83 24.83 -17.35
C ALA A 554 41.34 24.37 -18.74
N SER A 555 41.13 23.06 -18.91
CA SER A 555 40.57 22.46 -20.14
C SER A 555 39.04 22.53 -20.17
N TYR A 556 38.46 23.58 -19.59
CA TYR A 556 37.03 23.84 -19.53
C TYR A 556 36.72 25.33 -19.48
N GLN A 557 35.51 25.71 -19.90
CA GLN A 557 34.94 27.05 -19.82
C GLN A 557 33.56 26.96 -19.16
N ALA A 558 33.39 27.69 -18.07
CA ALA A 558 32.10 27.94 -17.45
C ALA A 558 31.70 29.38 -17.76
N ASP A 559 30.42 29.65 -17.96
CA ASP A 559 29.89 30.99 -18.25
C ASP A 559 28.90 31.36 -17.14
N ALA A 560 29.23 32.36 -16.32
CA ALA A 560 28.34 32.85 -15.27
C ALA A 560 27.00 33.37 -15.81
N ASP A 561 26.95 33.91 -17.03
CA ASP A 561 25.70 34.37 -17.66
C ASP A 561 24.80 33.20 -18.12
N SER A 562 25.32 31.96 -18.04
CA SER A 562 24.59 30.73 -18.38
C SER A 562 23.88 30.06 -17.20
N VAL A 563 23.89 30.67 -16.00
CA VAL A 563 23.19 30.12 -14.83
C VAL A 563 21.67 30.19 -15.03
N TYR A 564 20.99 29.04 -14.96
CA TYR A 564 19.54 28.94 -15.12
C TYR A 564 18.89 28.08 -14.04
N GLN A 565 17.63 28.39 -13.73
CA GLN A 565 16.82 27.58 -12.83
C GLN A 565 16.16 26.43 -13.59
N GLU A 566 16.21 25.23 -13.02
CA GLU A 566 15.46 24.08 -13.53
C GLU A 566 14.76 23.31 -12.42
N ARG A 567 13.72 22.57 -12.81
CA ARG A 567 12.98 21.66 -11.93
C ARG A 567 13.30 20.23 -12.32
N ILE A 568 13.98 19.52 -11.45
CA ILE A 568 14.38 18.13 -11.63
C ILE A 568 13.27 17.25 -11.06
N ALA A 569 12.51 16.59 -11.92
CA ALA A 569 11.41 15.73 -11.47
C ALA A 569 11.85 14.27 -11.31
N LYS A 570 11.11 13.55 -10.45
CA LYS A 570 11.31 12.11 -10.23
C LYS A 570 10.87 11.26 -11.42
N SER A 571 9.82 11.69 -12.14
CA SER A 571 9.10 10.83 -13.10
C SER A 571 8.91 11.42 -14.51
N PHE A 572 9.46 12.60 -14.80
CA PHE A 572 9.37 13.25 -16.12
C PHE A 572 10.58 14.17 -16.35
N GLY A 573 10.87 14.51 -17.61
CA GLY A 573 12.07 15.27 -18.00
C GLY A 573 13.22 14.37 -18.46
N GLU A 574 14.22 14.97 -19.11
CA GLU A 574 15.40 14.25 -19.62
C GLU A 574 16.40 13.89 -18.50
N ASP A 575 16.50 14.76 -17.49
CA ASP A 575 17.38 14.57 -16.33
C ASP A 575 16.53 14.49 -15.05
N ARG A 576 16.58 13.32 -14.39
CA ARG A 576 15.66 12.95 -13.31
C ARG A 576 16.40 12.77 -11.99
N ILE A 577 15.67 12.86 -10.87
CA ILE A 577 16.23 12.62 -9.52
C ILE A 577 16.90 11.24 -9.42
N GLU A 578 16.37 10.23 -10.11
CA GLU A 578 16.95 8.88 -10.13
C GLU A 578 18.33 8.78 -10.81
N HIS A 579 18.75 9.81 -11.54
CA HIS A 579 20.09 9.89 -12.13
C HIS A 579 21.12 10.48 -11.16
N MET A 580 20.69 10.96 -9.99
CA MET A 580 21.58 11.46 -8.95
C MET A 580 22.28 10.29 -8.25
N SER A 581 23.50 10.53 -7.75
CA SER A 581 24.28 9.48 -7.09
C SER A 581 23.53 8.93 -5.87
N GLY A 582 23.21 7.64 -5.89
CA GLY A 582 22.62 6.93 -4.76
C GLY A 582 23.57 6.72 -3.58
N GLU A 583 24.84 7.13 -3.71
CA GLU A 583 25.83 7.08 -2.62
C GLU A 583 25.62 8.19 -1.58
N LYS A 584 24.97 9.31 -1.97
CA LYS A 584 24.66 10.43 -1.07
C LYS A 584 23.16 10.36 -0.68
N GLU A 585 22.86 10.23 0.62
CA GLU A 585 21.49 10.39 1.13
C GLU A 585 21.13 11.88 1.21
N TYR A 586 20.49 12.41 0.17
CA TYR A 586 20.03 13.80 0.14
C TYR A 586 18.75 14.00 0.95
N PHE A 587 18.72 15.04 1.77
CA PHE A 587 17.52 15.48 2.48
C PHE A 587 17.15 16.91 2.09
N VAL A 588 15.87 17.13 1.84
CA VAL A 588 15.30 18.45 1.56
C VAL A 588 14.49 18.91 2.77
N GLU A 589 14.74 20.12 3.21
CA GLU A 589 14.00 20.81 4.25
C GLU A 589 12.75 21.45 3.65
N LYS A 590 11.59 21.06 4.17
CA LYS A 590 10.28 21.58 3.75
C LYS A 590 9.61 22.31 4.92
N ASP A 591 8.97 23.44 4.64
CA ASP A 591 8.38 24.34 5.62
C ASP A 591 6.87 24.62 5.37
N GLY A 592 6.27 25.49 6.16
CA GLY A 592 4.89 25.97 5.94
C GLY A 592 3.78 24.95 6.25
N ASN A 593 2.90 24.67 5.28
CA ASN A 593 1.69 23.84 5.50
C ASN A 593 2.03 22.40 5.88
N ILE A 594 3.10 21.84 5.29
CA ILE A 594 3.51 20.46 5.52
C ILE A 594 3.93 20.24 6.98
N VAL A 595 4.65 21.20 7.56
CA VAL A 595 5.11 21.22 8.94
C VAL A 595 3.95 21.37 9.92
N ARG A 596 3.02 22.29 9.63
CA ARG A 596 1.80 22.45 10.44
C ARG A 596 0.98 21.15 10.48
N MET A 597 0.84 20.48 9.34
CA MET A 597 0.13 19.21 9.25
C MET A 597 0.85 18.08 9.99
N GLU A 598 2.17 17.99 9.92
CA GLU A 598 2.96 17.01 10.68
C GLU A 598 2.87 17.25 12.19
N HIS A 599 2.93 18.49 12.63
CA HIS A 599 2.75 18.85 14.03
C HIS A 599 1.36 18.44 14.54
N PHE A 600 0.31 18.74 13.78
CA PHE A 600 -1.06 18.31 14.08
C PHE A 600 -1.20 16.79 14.20
N ARG A 601 -0.66 16.06 13.22
CA ARG A 601 -0.62 14.60 13.18
C ARG A 601 0.08 14.00 14.40
N ASN A 602 1.20 14.58 14.82
CA ASN A 602 1.92 14.16 16.03
C ASN A 602 1.05 14.33 17.29
N GLY A 603 0.37 15.47 17.43
CA GLY A 603 -0.55 15.71 18.54
C GLY A 603 -1.66 14.66 18.62
N ILE A 604 -2.30 14.34 17.49
CA ILE A 604 -3.30 13.26 17.42
C ILE A 604 -2.68 11.91 17.82
N PHE A 605 -1.50 11.58 17.30
CA PHE A 605 -0.84 10.32 17.59
C PHE A 605 -0.57 10.16 19.09
N TYR A 606 0.02 11.17 19.73
CA TYR A 606 0.30 11.15 21.17
C TYR A 606 -0.99 11.09 22.00
N GLY A 607 -2.04 11.78 21.56
CA GLY A 607 -3.38 11.65 22.15
C GLY A 607 -3.87 10.20 22.13
N ILE A 608 -3.83 9.54 20.96
CA ILE A 608 -4.25 8.14 20.80
C ILE A 608 -3.38 7.19 21.63
N ALA A 609 -2.07 7.33 21.59
CA ALA A 609 -1.14 6.51 22.38
C ALA A 609 -1.42 6.65 23.88
N GLY A 610 -1.65 7.88 24.35
CA GLY A 610 -2.04 8.17 25.73
C GLY A 610 -3.34 7.48 26.14
N MET A 611 -4.38 7.48 25.28
CA MET A 611 -5.63 6.75 25.53
C MET A 611 -5.39 5.25 25.75
N ILE A 612 -4.59 4.64 24.86
CA ILE A 612 -4.33 3.20 24.89
C ILE A 612 -3.56 2.81 26.16
N LEU A 613 -2.52 3.58 26.50
CA LEU A 613 -1.73 3.36 27.72
C LEU A 613 -2.59 3.44 28.98
N LEU A 614 -3.40 4.50 29.13
CA LEU A 614 -4.30 4.67 30.27
C LEU A 614 -5.35 3.55 30.37
N GLY A 615 -5.87 3.10 29.24
CA GLY A 615 -6.78 1.94 29.18
C GLY A 615 -6.11 0.64 29.62
N SER A 616 -4.87 0.40 29.19
CA SER A 616 -4.12 -0.82 29.52
C SER A 616 -3.73 -0.91 31.00
N LEU A 617 -3.28 0.19 31.60
CA LEU A 617 -2.94 0.27 33.03
C LEU A 617 -4.15 -0.01 33.94
N HIS A 618 -5.33 0.46 33.52
CA HIS A 618 -6.57 0.18 34.26
C HIS A 618 -6.94 -1.31 34.23
N PHE A 619 -6.72 -1.99 33.10
CA PHE A 619 -6.98 -3.42 32.97
C PHE A 619 -6.05 -4.26 33.85
N ILE A 620 -4.77 -3.88 33.93
CA ILE A 620 -3.78 -4.56 34.80
C ILE A 620 -4.15 -4.37 36.28
N LYS A 621 -4.51 -3.16 36.70
CA LYS A 621 -4.89 -2.87 38.11
C LYS A 621 -6.08 -3.70 38.59
N LYS A 622 -7.02 -4.07 37.70
CA LYS A 622 -8.21 -4.88 38.02
C LYS A 622 -7.93 -6.39 38.12
N ARG A 623 -6.77 -6.87 37.67
CA ARG A 623 -6.36 -8.29 37.81
C ARG A 623 -5.46 -8.56 39.02
N VAL A 624 -4.89 -7.52 39.62
CA VAL A 624 -3.90 -7.61 40.70
C VAL A 624 -4.51 -7.26 42.08
N GLY A 625 -5.74 -6.73 42.11
CA GLY A 625 -6.54 -6.56 43.31
C GLY A 625 -7.88 -7.25 43.15
#